data_AF-A0A259ILV7-F1
#
_entry.id   AF-A0A259ILV7-F1
#
_cell.length_a   1.000
_cell.length_b   1.000
_cell.length_c   1.000
_cell.angle_alpha   90.00
_cell.angle_beta   90.00
_cell.angle_gamma   90.00
#
_symmetry.space_group_name_H-M   'P 1'
#
loop_
_entity.id
_entity.type
_entity.pdbx_description
1 polymer ?
#
loop_
_entity_poly.entity_id
_entity_poly.type
_entity_poly.pdbx_seq_one_letter_code
_entity_poly.pdbx_strand_id
1 'polypeptide(L)'
;TATTANGADDMDVIVRLRQNGINDLSVMFYRVDDYSGTIDGLSPGDAGYEAVAAARAYQTDAGGITLSGAGYGAYSAGQITDVDAGDLIAMRLTSNADTFWAFASANEQAAGEDVAHLWSYGLNTWGWEDLYGGGDRDFNDLIVQLDFTSTSGSGLLI
;
A
#
# COMPACT_ATOMS: atom_id res chain seq x y z
N THR A 1 -8.78 -6.35 -5.29
CA THR A 1 -8.36 -7.47 -6.14
C THR A 1 -7.58 -6.94 -7.32
N ALA A 2 -6.42 -7.51 -7.61
CA ALA A 2 -5.61 -7.18 -8.77
C ALA A 2 -6.36 -7.59 -10.05
N THR A 3 -6.52 -6.64 -10.98
CA THR A 3 -7.13 -6.86 -12.29
C THR A 3 -6.08 -6.56 -13.36
N THR A 4 -5.19 -7.52 -13.58
CA THR A 4 -4.09 -7.42 -14.54
C THR A 4 -4.59 -7.47 -15.98
N ALA A 5 -3.78 -6.95 -16.92
CA ALA A 5 -4.12 -6.98 -18.32
C ALA A 5 -4.33 -8.42 -18.81
N ASN A 6 -5.48 -8.67 -19.47
CA ASN A 6 -5.90 -10.00 -19.93
C ASN A 6 -6.01 -11.07 -18.83
N GLY A 7 -6.02 -10.68 -17.54
CA GLY A 7 -6.00 -11.64 -16.43
C GLY A 7 -4.71 -12.46 -16.36
N ALA A 8 -3.58 -11.85 -16.72
CA ALA A 8 -2.27 -12.48 -16.68
C ALA A 8 -1.68 -12.50 -15.27
N ASP A 9 -0.85 -13.52 -15.02
CA ASP A 9 -0.07 -13.69 -13.80
C ASP A 9 1.37 -13.20 -14.01
N ASP A 10 2.15 -13.12 -12.93
CA ASP A 10 3.55 -12.67 -12.94
C ASP A 10 3.74 -11.24 -13.50
N MET A 11 2.79 -10.35 -13.27
CA MET A 11 2.79 -9.01 -13.86
C MET A 11 3.52 -7.98 -13.00
N ASP A 12 4.32 -7.13 -13.64
CA ASP A 12 4.80 -5.89 -13.02
C ASP A 12 3.65 -4.88 -12.95
N VAL A 13 3.48 -4.24 -11.80
CA VAL A 13 2.44 -3.23 -11.54
C VAL A 13 3.09 -1.92 -11.18
N ILE A 14 2.74 -0.86 -11.93
CA ILE A 14 3.23 0.48 -11.63
C ILE A 14 2.53 1.00 -10.39
N VAL A 15 3.31 1.45 -9.41
CA VAL A 15 2.85 2.16 -8.24
C VAL A 15 3.24 3.62 -8.37
N ARG A 16 2.24 4.50 -8.39
CA ARG A 16 2.42 5.95 -8.40
C ARG A 16 2.22 6.50 -7.01
N LEU A 17 3.14 7.36 -6.57
CA LEU A 17 3.13 7.98 -5.26
C LEU A 17 3.11 9.49 -5.43
N ARG A 18 2.30 10.18 -4.62
CA ARG A 18 2.40 11.63 -4.43
C ARG A 18 2.33 11.92 -2.95
N GLN A 19 3.43 12.40 -2.39
CA GLN A 19 3.53 12.67 -0.96
C GLN A 19 3.42 14.17 -0.72
N ASN A 20 2.44 14.60 0.06
CA ASN A 20 2.29 16.00 0.47
C ASN A 20 3.17 16.35 1.68
N GLY A 21 3.30 15.41 2.62
CA GLY A 21 4.04 15.57 3.87
C GLY A 21 5.57 15.66 3.72
N ILE A 22 6.24 15.91 4.85
CA ILE A 22 7.70 16.02 4.96
C ILE A 22 8.35 14.83 5.68
N ASN A 23 7.56 13.89 6.19
CA ASN A 23 8.05 12.71 6.89
C ASN A 23 8.81 11.78 5.95
N ASP A 24 9.75 11.02 6.48
CA ASP A 24 10.37 9.93 5.73
C ASP A 24 9.34 8.79 5.64
N LEU A 25 8.74 8.62 4.46
CA LEU A 25 7.70 7.63 4.21
C LEU A 25 8.20 6.46 3.36
N SER A 26 7.74 5.27 3.67
CA SER A 26 7.81 4.12 2.76
C SER A 26 6.56 3.26 2.85
N VAL A 27 6.12 2.72 1.72
CA VAL A 27 4.96 1.83 1.63
C VAL A 27 5.39 0.43 1.20
N MET A 28 4.90 -0.58 1.92
CA MET A 28 5.02 -1.99 1.59
C MET A 28 3.68 -2.50 1.06
N PHE A 29 3.73 -3.31 0.00
CA PHE A 29 2.56 -4.00 -0.57
C PHE A 29 2.72 -5.50 -0.31
N TYR A 30 1.66 -6.18 0.11
CA TYR A 30 1.72 -7.60 0.42
C TYR A 30 0.39 -8.31 0.15
N ARG A 31 0.48 -9.63 -0.10
CA ARG A 31 -0.68 -10.50 -0.35
C ARG A 31 -1.40 -10.88 0.95
N VAL A 32 -2.72 -10.80 0.93
CA VAL A 32 -3.62 -11.30 1.99
C VAL A 32 -4.54 -12.41 1.45
N ASP A 33 -5.03 -13.26 2.34
CA ASP A 33 -5.90 -14.40 1.99
C ASP A 33 -7.36 -13.96 1.76
N ASP A 34 -7.80 -12.87 2.39
CA ASP A 34 -9.17 -12.37 2.31
C ASP A 34 -9.28 -10.84 2.49
N TYR A 35 -10.51 -10.32 2.35
CA TYR A 35 -10.82 -8.89 2.51
C TYR A 35 -10.73 -8.38 3.96
N SER A 36 -10.65 -9.26 4.95
CA SER A 36 -10.33 -8.88 6.33
C SER A 36 -8.83 -8.80 6.61
N GLY A 37 -8.01 -9.09 5.61
CA GLY A 37 -6.56 -8.99 5.70
C GLY A 37 -5.90 -10.19 6.35
N THR A 38 -6.56 -11.34 6.45
CA THR A 38 -5.93 -12.48 7.13
C THR A 38 -4.73 -13.00 6.33
N ILE A 39 -3.73 -13.52 7.05
CA ILE A 39 -2.57 -14.20 6.48
C ILE A 39 -2.29 -15.46 7.31
N ASP A 40 -2.43 -16.63 6.70
CA ASP A 40 -2.20 -17.94 7.34
C ASP A 40 -2.98 -18.08 8.67
N GLY A 41 -4.18 -17.49 8.73
CA GLY A 41 -5.06 -17.48 9.89
C GLY A 41 -4.78 -16.41 10.95
N LEU A 42 -3.77 -15.55 10.75
CA LEU A 42 -3.53 -14.37 11.59
C LEU A 42 -4.31 -13.17 11.05
N SER A 43 -4.96 -12.44 11.94
CA SER A 43 -5.63 -11.17 11.63
C SER A 43 -4.66 -10.00 11.78
N PRO A 44 -4.87 -8.89 11.06
CA PRO A 44 -4.13 -7.65 11.30
C PRO A 44 -4.19 -7.24 12.78
N GLY A 45 -3.02 -6.98 13.38
CA GLY A 45 -2.88 -6.63 14.80
C GLY A 45 -2.50 -7.82 15.70
N ASP A 46 -2.64 -9.06 15.21
CA ASP A 46 -2.18 -10.24 15.96
C ASP A 46 -0.66 -10.26 16.09
N ALA A 47 -0.18 -10.84 17.19
CA ALA A 47 1.24 -11.10 17.39
C ALA A 47 1.78 -11.99 16.25
N GLY A 48 2.81 -11.51 15.54
CA GLY A 48 3.42 -12.20 14.40
C GLY A 48 2.85 -11.82 13.03
N TYR A 49 1.76 -11.04 12.97
CA TYR A 49 1.18 -10.59 11.70
C TYR A 49 2.19 -9.82 10.84
N GLU A 50 3.00 -8.95 11.44
CA GLU A 50 4.04 -8.20 10.71
C GLU A 50 5.04 -9.12 9.99
N ALA A 51 5.45 -10.21 10.63
CA ALA A 51 6.42 -11.14 10.06
C ALA A 51 5.84 -11.89 8.86
N VAL A 52 4.57 -12.33 8.93
CA VAL A 52 3.92 -13.02 7.81
C VAL A 52 3.56 -12.06 6.68
N ALA A 53 3.19 -10.81 6.99
CA ALA A 53 2.99 -9.76 5.99
C ALA A 53 4.28 -9.44 5.24
N ALA A 54 5.41 -9.30 5.94
CA ALA A 54 6.72 -9.10 5.32
C ALA A 54 7.16 -10.29 4.46
N ALA A 55 6.84 -11.53 4.87
CA ALA A 55 7.12 -12.73 4.08
C ALA A 55 6.29 -12.84 2.80
N ARG A 56 5.13 -12.17 2.75
CA ARG A 56 4.24 -12.10 1.57
C ARG A 56 4.34 -10.76 0.83
N ALA A 57 5.33 -9.94 1.16
CA ALA A 57 5.52 -8.66 0.50
C ALA A 57 6.00 -8.83 -0.94
N TYR A 58 5.46 -8.02 -1.84
CA TYR A 58 5.93 -7.97 -3.21
C TYR A 58 7.31 -7.34 -3.27
N GLN A 59 8.18 -7.87 -4.13
CA GLN A 59 9.46 -7.23 -4.43
C GLN A 59 9.24 -5.98 -5.28
N THR A 60 10.16 -5.02 -5.14
CA THR A 60 10.16 -3.80 -5.95
C THR A 60 11.23 -3.84 -7.03
N ASP A 61 11.04 -3.05 -8.09
CA ASP A 61 12.04 -2.87 -9.16
C ASP A 61 13.33 -2.17 -8.69
N ALA A 62 13.28 -1.47 -7.55
CA ALA A 62 14.44 -0.88 -6.87
C ALA A 62 15.21 -1.89 -5.99
N GLY A 63 14.69 -3.11 -5.83
CA GLY A 63 15.17 -4.10 -4.87
C GLY A 63 14.65 -3.85 -3.45
N GLY A 64 14.24 -4.92 -2.77
CA GLY A 64 13.58 -4.86 -1.47
C GLY A 64 12.06 -4.91 -1.59
N ILE A 65 11.35 -4.53 -0.53
CA ILE A 65 9.90 -4.72 -0.39
C ILE A 65 9.13 -3.42 -0.10
N THR A 66 9.78 -2.27 -0.24
CA THR A 66 9.19 -0.96 0.05
C THR A 66 9.47 0.04 -1.04
N LEU A 67 8.50 0.92 -1.31
CA LEU A 67 8.68 2.12 -2.14
C LEU A 67 8.68 3.36 -1.26
N SER A 68 9.70 4.20 -1.40
CA SER A 68 9.81 5.45 -0.65
C SER A 68 8.99 6.57 -1.27
N GLY A 69 8.36 7.37 -0.41
CA GLY A 69 7.78 8.64 -0.80
C GLY A 69 8.88 9.67 -1.12
N ALA A 70 8.57 10.61 -2.00
CA ALA A 70 9.53 11.63 -2.44
C ALA A 70 9.48 12.93 -1.60
N GLY A 71 8.52 13.06 -0.68
CA GLY A 71 8.31 14.23 0.17
C GLY A 71 7.87 15.49 -0.57
N TYR A 72 7.50 16.53 0.19
CA TYR A 72 7.40 17.91 -0.27
C TYR A 72 6.48 18.15 -1.48
N GLY A 73 5.37 17.43 -1.56
CA GLY A 73 4.42 17.51 -2.68
C GLY A 73 4.87 16.78 -3.94
N ALA A 74 6.02 16.11 -3.92
CA ALA A 74 6.63 15.48 -5.09
C ALA A 74 5.92 14.18 -5.49
N TYR A 75 6.03 13.91 -6.78
CA TYR A 75 5.60 12.66 -7.41
C TYR A 75 6.78 11.70 -7.54
N SER A 76 6.54 10.42 -7.30
CA SER A 76 7.43 9.33 -7.68
C SER A 76 6.64 8.15 -8.23
N ALA A 77 7.35 7.23 -8.89
CA ALA A 77 6.79 5.95 -9.29
C ALA A 77 7.84 4.86 -9.14
N GLY A 78 7.37 3.65 -8.85
CA GLY A 78 8.15 2.42 -8.87
C GLY A 78 7.25 1.28 -9.31
N GLN A 79 7.73 0.06 -9.18
CA GLN A 79 6.95 -1.13 -9.52
C GLN A 79 6.96 -2.13 -8.36
N ILE A 80 5.87 -2.87 -8.23
CA ILE A 80 5.86 -4.17 -7.56
C ILE A 80 5.80 -5.25 -8.62
N THR A 81 6.54 -6.34 -8.41
CA THR A 81 6.67 -7.43 -9.38
C THR A 81 5.88 -8.66 -8.92
N ASP A 82 5.67 -9.64 -9.81
CA ASP A 82 5.08 -10.95 -9.46
C ASP A 82 3.64 -10.84 -8.94
N VAL A 83 2.85 -9.92 -9.53
CA VAL A 83 1.43 -9.75 -9.19
C VAL A 83 0.56 -10.64 -10.07
N ASP A 84 -0.25 -11.47 -9.43
CA ASP A 84 -1.15 -12.40 -10.11
C ASP A 84 -2.54 -11.81 -10.28
N ALA A 85 -3.24 -12.25 -11.34
CA ALA A 85 -4.64 -11.92 -11.50
C ALA A 85 -5.45 -12.50 -10.33
N GLY A 86 -6.21 -11.64 -9.65
CA GLY A 86 -7.01 -12.08 -8.50
C GLY A 86 -6.35 -11.87 -7.14
N ASP A 87 -5.09 -11.45 -7.08
CA ASP A 87 -4.42 -11.16 -5.81
C ASP A 87 -5.19 -10.12 -4.98
N LEU A 88 -5.25 -10.36 -3.67
CA LEU A 88 -5.70 -9.36 -2.70
C LEU A 88 -4.47 -8.67 -2.11
N ILE A 89 -4.31 -7.40 -2.47
CA ILE A 89 -3.16 -6.59 -2.10
C ILE A 89 -3.54 -5.66 -0.95
N ALA A 90 -2.83 -5.79 0.16
CA ALA A 90 -2.89 -4.86 1.28
C ALA A 90 -1.62 -4.00 1.34
N MET A 91 -1.66 -2.96 2.16
CA MET A 91 -0.58 -1.98 2.29
C MET A 91 -0.22 -1.74 3.75
N ARG A 92 1.05 -1.40 3.98
CA ARG A 92 1.58 -0.90 5.25
C ARG A 92 2.41 0.35 4.98
N LEU A 93 2.11 1.45 5.66
CA LEU A 93 2.89 2.67 5.64
C LEU A 93 3.86 2.66 6.84
N THR A 94 5.10 3.04 6.61
CA THR A 94 6.03 3.45 7.66
C THR A 94 6.27 4.94 7.51
N SER A 95 6.07 5.69 8.59
CA SER A 95 6.25 7.14 8.66
C SER A 95 7.21 7.47 9.80
N ASN A 96 8.45 7.84 9.48
CA ASN A 96 9.54 7.95 10.45
C ASN A 96 9.68 6.67 11.29
N ALA A 97 9.28 6.71 12.56
CA ALA A 97 9.30 5.57 13.49
C ALA A 97 7.94 4.86 13.62
N ASP A 98 6.87 5.45 13.09
CA ASP A 98 5.51 4.93 13.20
C ASP A 98 5.19 3.98 12.03
N THR A 99 4.27 3.06 12.27
CA THR A 99 3.81 2.09 11.29
C THR A 99 2.29 2.03 11.32
N PHE A 100 1.68 2.15 10.14
CA PHE A 100 0.24 2.14 9.95
C PHE A 100 -0.14 1.07 8.92
N TRP A 101 -1.16 0.30 9.24
CA TRP A 101 -1.73 -0.75 8.42
C TRP A 101 -2.98 -0.25 7.72
N ALA A 102 -3.27 -0.84 6.55
CA ALA A 102 -4.54 -0.63 5.83
C ALA A 102 -5.79 -0.99 6.65
N PHE A 103 -5.62 -1.74 7.75
CA PHE A 103 -6.67 -2.22 8.62
C PHE A 103 -6.63 -1.47 9.95
N ALA A 104 -7.67 -0.69 10.26
CA ALA A 104 -7.71 0.15 11.45
C ALA A 104 -7.47 -0.62 12.76
N SER A 105 -8.00 -1.85 12.86
CA SER A 105 -7.84 -2.72 14.04
C SER A 105 -6.39 -3.10 14.36
N ALA A 106 -5.47 -2.88 13.42
CA ALA A 106 -4.04 -3.11 13.61
C ALA A 106 -3.26 -1.83 13.95
N ASN A 107 -3.93 -0.69 14.04
CA ASN A 107 -3.36 0.61 14.34
C ASN A 107 -3.66 1.02 15.79
N GLU A 108 -3.19 2.20 16.17
CA GLU A 108 -3.47 2.75 17.48
C GLU A 108 -4.95 3.09 17.69
N GLN A 109 -5.27 3.32 18.97
CA GLN A 109 -6.57 3.87 19.36
C GLN A 109 -6.48 5.35 19.69
N ALA A 110 -7.44 6.12 19.20
CA ALA A 110 -7.65 7.51 19.57
C ALA A 110 -9.09 7.69 20.07
N ALA A 111 -9.24 8.23 21.27
CA ALA A 111 -10.55 8.38 21.94
C ALA A 111 -11.34 7.06 22.09
N GLY A 112 -10.64 5.92 22.21
CA GLY A 112 -11.24 4.59 22.40
C GLY A 112 -11.64 3.87 21.13
N GLU A 113 -11.34 4.43 19.95
CA GLU A 113 -11.63 3.85 18.64
C GLU A 113 -10.34 3.62 17.86
N ASP A 114 -10.31 2.56 17.07
CA ASP A 114 -9.20 2.23 16.17
C ASP A 114 -9.05 3.31 15.08
N VAL A 115 -7.82 3.74 14.81
CA VAL A 115 -7.54 4.79 13.83
C VAL A 115 -7.35 4.21 12.44
N ALA A 116 -8.18 4.67 11.49
CA ALA A 116 -7.99 4.38 10.08
C ALA A 116 -6.98 5.35 9.46
N HIS A 117 -5.90 4.81 8.90
CA HIS A 117 -4.87 5.59 8.20
C HIS A 117 -4.98 5.51 6.68
N LEU A 118 -5.89 4.69 6.14
CA LEU A 118 -6.04 4.49 4.71
C LEU A 118 -7.48 4.77 4.29
N TRP A 119 -7.65 5.52 3.20
CA TRP A 119 -8.95 5.80 2.59
C TRP A 119 -8.92 5.49 1.10
N SER A 120 -10.01 4.92 0.57
CA SER A 120 -10.13 4.65 -0.86
C SER A 120 -10.69 5.86 -1.61
N TYR A 121 -9.97 6.31 -2.64
CA TYR A 121 -10.44 7.34 -3.58
C TYR A 121 -11.14 6.72 -4.80
N GLY A 122 -11.24 5.39 -4.85
CA GLY A 122 -11.66 4.65 -6.03
C GLY A 122 -10.56 4.57 -7.11
N LEU A 123 -10.85 3.89 -8.22
CA LEU A 123 -9.94 3.78 -9.37
C LEU A 123 -8.51 3.37 -8.99
N ASN A 124 -8.41 2.33 -8.15
CA ASN A 124 -7.13 1.84 -7.60
C ASN A 124 -6.26 2.95 -7.00
N THR A 125 -6.88 3.93 -6.35
CA THR A 125 -6.21 5.05 -5.70
C THR A 125 -6.62 5.10 -4.24
N TRP A 126 -5.64 5.30 -3.37
CA TRP A 126 -5.81 5.39 -1.93
C TRP A 126 -5.01 6.55 -1.36
N GLY A 127 -5.55 7.17 -0.32
CA GLY A 127 -4.92 8.23 0.44
C GLY A 127 -4.56 7.75 1.85
N TRP A 128 -3.40 8.18 2.35
CA TRP A 128 -2.93 7.90 3.70
C TRP A 128 -2.91 9.15 4.58
N GLU A 129 -3.18 8.94 5.87
CA GLU A 129 -2.75 9.82 6.97
C GLU A 129 -1.41 9.31 7.53
N ASP A 130 -0.41 10.18 7.65
CA ASP A 130 0.97 9.80 8.02
C ASP A 130 1.36 10.13 9.47
N LEU A 131 0.41 10.61 10.28
CA LEU A 131 0.59 10.99 11.68
C LEU A 131 -0.20 10.09 12.63
N TYR A 132 0.45 9.64 13.71
CA TYR A 132 -0.20 8.95 14.83
C TYR A 132 -1.39 9.75 15.38
N GLY A 133 -2.51 9.06 15.64
CA GLY A 133 -3.80 9.64 16.02
C GLY A 133 -4.68 10.03 14.82
N GLY A 134 -4.17 9.87 13.59
CA GLY A 134 -4.88 10.08 12.34
C GLY A 134 -4.92 11.53 11.87
N GLY A 135 -3.91 12.35 12.25
CA GLY A 135 -3.67 13.68 11.69
C GLY A 135 -4.90 14.59 11.59
N ASP A 136 -5.09 15.21 10.42
CA ASP A 136 -6.23 16.09 10.12
C ASP A 136 -7.33 15.39 9.31
N ARG A 137 -7.13 14.11 8.95
CA ARG A 137 -8.12 13.19 8.37
C ARG A 137 -8.60 13.60 6.98
N ASP A 138 -7.74 14.24 6.20
CA ASP A 138 -7.98 14.55 4.81
C ASP A 138 -7.42 13.50 3.82
N PHE A 139 -6.61 12.56 4.33
CA PHE A 139 -5.99 11.43 3.66
C PHE A 139 -5.15 11.83 2.44
N ASN A 140 -4.47 12.98 2.49
CA ASN A 140 -3.65 13.45 1.38
C ASN A 140 -2.14 13.47 1.65
N ASP A 141 -1.69 13.00 2.82
CA ASP A 141 -0.27 12.97 3.20
C ASP A 141 0.55 12.11 2.23
N LEU A 142 0.02 10.94 1.87
CA LEU A 142 0.53 10.10 0.78
C LEU A 142 -0.62 9.54 -0.05
N ILE A 143 -0.62 9.87 -1.34
CA ILE A 143 -1.51 9.25 -2.32
C ILE A 143 -0.76 8.11 -3.03
N VAL A 144 -1.40 6.95 -3.10
CA VAL A 144 -0.90 5.74 -3.76
C VAL A 144 -1.89 5.32 -4.84
N GLN A 145 -1.42 5.09 -6.06
CA GLN A 145 -2.21 4.48 -7.13
C GLN A 145 -1.52 3.23 -7.68
N LEU A 146 -2.29 2.15 -7.83
CA LEU A 146 -1.84 0.93 -8.50
C LEU A 146 -2.38 0.88 -9.93
N ASP A 147 -1.49 0.65 -10.88
CA ASP A 147 -1.79 0.54 -12.30
C ASP A 147 -1.37 -0.82 -12.85
N PHE A 148 -2.37 -1.68 -13.00
CA PHE A 148 -2.23 -3.07 -13.42
C PHE A 148 -2.16 -3.27 -14.95
N THR A 149 -2.18 -2.19 -15.72
CA THR A 149 -2.32 -2.27 -17.20
C THR A 149 -1.20 -1.59 -17.96
N SER A 150 -0.58 -0.55 -17.39
CA SER A 150 0.41 0.26 -18.09
C SER A 150 1.70 -0.47 -18.45
N THR A 151 2.07 -1.54 -17.74
CA THR A 151 3.23 -2.41 -18.06
C THR A 151 2.94 -3.36 -19.23
N SER A 152 1.66 -3.62 -19.52
CA SER A 152 1.22 -4.51 -20.60
C SER A 152 0.92 -3.79 -21.91
N GLY A 153 0.84 -2.46 -21.88
CA GLY A 153 0.58 -1.63 -23.04
C GLY A 153 1.83 -1.44 -23.89
N SER A 154 1.92 -2.11 -25.04
CA SER A 154 3.00 -1.87 -26.02
C SER A 154 2.79 -0.63 -26.90
N GLY A 155 2.02 0.36 -26.43
CA GLY A 155 1.60 1.51 -27.24
C GLY A 155 1.62 2.80 -26.42
N LEU A 156 2.33 3.81 -26.94
CA LEU A 156 2.32 5.18 -26.44
C LEU A 156 0.89 5.64 -26.14
N LEU A 157 0.62 5.93 -24.87
CA LEU A 157 -0.44 6.87 -24.49
C LEU A 157 0.06 8.27 -24.86
N ILE A 158 -0.37 8.76 -26.03
CA ILE A 158 -0.31 10.17 -26.41
C ILE A 158 -1.50 10.90 -25.81
#